data_AF-A0A7R9YK59-F1
#
_entry.id   AF-A0A7R9YK59-F1
#
_cell.length_a   1.000
_cell.length_b   1.000
_cell.length_c   1.000
_cell.angle_alpha   90.00
_cell.angle_beta   90.00
_cell.angle_gamma   90.00
#
_symmetry.space_group_name_H-M   'P 1'
#
loop_
_entity.id
_entity.type
_entity.pdbx_description
1 polymer ?
#
loop_
_entity_poly.entity_id
_entity_poly.type
_entity_poly.pdbx_seq_one_letter_code
_entity_poly.pdbx_strand_id
1 'polypeptide(L)'
;ALGRRVKPSVVQQTLDLAGVFAVAEGLAEQSELLLAAEDDWLLCPHGLLAILHLVRTASALDPRWIALRCSYGFNGIVLRAADVPSLREHLAAHSTRRPPDHLVYEWFSGEWHRKARLPGLPYAAGRSYRAYRHNVWYHIGHVSTLSQP
;
A
#
# COMPACT_ATOMS: atom_id res chain seq x y z
N ALA A 1 3.69 -5.42 -24.85
CA ALA A 1 2.38 -6.06 -24.63
C ALA A 1 1.37 -4.96 -24.31
N LEU A 2 0.37 -4.73 -25.18
CA LEU A 2 -0.73 -3.81 -24.93
C LEU A 2 -1.50 -4.35 -23.71
N GLY A 3 -1.24 -3.76 -22.54
CA GLY A 3 -1.80 -4.21 -21.27
C GLY A 3 -3.32 -4.13 -21.28
N ARG A 4 -3.99 -5.18 -20.77
CA ARG A 4 -5.44 -5.18 -20.56
C ARG A 4 -5.86 -3.89 -19.84
N ARG A 5 -6.87 -3.21 -20.38
CA ARG A 5 -7.47 -2.03 -19.75
C ARG A 5 -8.07 -2.43 -18.41
N VAL A 6 -7.73 -1.69 -17.35
CA VAL A 6 -8.30 -1.89 -16.01
C VAL A 6 -9.82 -1.73 -16.08
N LYS A 7 -10.59 -2.68 -15.52
CA LYS A 7 -12.05 -2.60 -15.46
C LYS A 7 -12.50 -1.32 -14.73
N PRO A 8 -13.60 -0.67 -15.16
CA PRO A 8 -14.13 0.52 -14.49
C PRO A 8 -14.35 0.35 -12.98
N SER A 9 -14.78 -0.84 -12.53
CA SER A 9 -14.97 -1.14 -11.11
C SER A 9 -13.67 -1.14 -10.30
N VAL A 10 -12.54 -1.53 -10.90
CA VAL A 10 -11.22 -1.47 -10.26
C VAL A 10 -10.65 -0.05 -10.27
N VAL A 11 -10.95 0.72 -11.32
CA VAL A 11 -10.67 2.17 -11.32
C VAL A 11 -11.42 2.84 -10.17
N GLN A 12 -12.72 2.55 -10.02
CA GLN A 12 -13.52 3.07 -8.92
C GLN A 12 -12.97 2.65 -7.56
N GLN A 13 -12.66 1.35 -7.35
CA GLN A 13 -12.02 0.87 -6.11
C GLN A 13 -10.73 1.63 -5.77
N THR A 14 -9.91 1.92 -6.78
CA THR A 14 -8.66 2.67 -6.60
C THR A 14 -8.92 4.11 -6.16
N LEU A 15 -9.93 4.76 -6.74
CA LEU A 15 -10.34 6.12 -6.37
C LEU A 15 -11.00 6.15 -4.99
N ASP A 16 -11.80 5.15 -4.64
CA ASP A 16 -12.41 5.01 -3.32
C ASP A 16 -11.33 4.86 -2.25
N LEU A 17 -10.30 4.05 -2.53
CA LEU A 17 -9.15 3.91 -1.65
C LEU A 17 -8.38 5.23 -1.49
N ALA A 18 -8.20 6.00 -2.57
CA ALA A 18 -7.62 7.34 -2.47
C ALA A 18 -8.49 8.27 -1.61
N GLY A 19 -9.82 8.12 -1.66
CA GLY A 19 -10.76 8.82 -0.78
C GLY A 19 -10.60 8.42 0.69
N VAL A 20 -10.44 7.13 1.00
CA VAL A 20 -10.16 6.65 2.36
C VAL A 20 -8.86 7.25 2.89
N PHE A 21 -7.81 7.32 2.06
CA PHE A 21 -6.56 7.97 2.45
C PHE A 21 -6.72 9.47 2.69
N ALA A 22 -7.54 10.18 1.91
CA ALA A 22 -7.84 11.59 2.17
C ALA A 22 -8.50 11.79 3.54
N VAL A 23 -9.39 10.89 3.96
CA VAL A 23 -9.99 10.93 5.31
C VAL A 23 -8.93 10.64 6.37
N ALA A 24 -8.07 9.65 6.13
CA ALA A 24 -7.01 9.27 7.06
C ALA A 24 -5.94 10.36 7.23
N GLU A 25 -5.67 11.17 6.20
CA GLU A 25 -4.81 12.35 6.29
C GLU A 25 -5.31 13.35 7.34
N GLY A 26 -6.64 13.52 7.46
CA GLY A 26 -7.24 14.34 8.51
C GLY A 26 -7.03 13.79 9.93
N LEU A 27 -6.60 12.53 10.05
CA LEU A 27 -6.25 11.88 11.31
C LEU A 27 -4.72 11.79 11.52
N ALA A 28 -3.91 12.27 10.58
CA ALA A 28 -2.46 12.12 10.60
C ALA A 28 -1.78 12.84 11.78
N GLU A 29 -2.42 13.85 12.38
CA GLU A 29 -1.93 14.48 13.61
C GLU A 29 -2.04 13.56 14.84
N GLN A 30 -2.86 12.51 14.77
CA GLN A 30 -3.15 11.61 15.89
C GLN A 30 -2.36 10.30 15.83
N SER A 31 -1.68 10.01 14.71
CA SER A 31 -0.90 8.79 14.55
C SER A 31 0.27 8.96 13.59
N GLU A 32 1.44 8.46 13.96
CA GLU A 32 2.61 8.42 13.07
C GLU A 32 2.50 7.34 11.98
N LEU A 33 1.62 6.35 12.20
CA LEU A 33 1.52 5.15 11.40
C LEU A 33 0.07 4.85 11.02
N LEU A 34 -0.11 4.31 9.83
CA LEU A 34 -1.39 3.83 9.34
C LEU A 34 -1.24 2.36 8.96
N LEU A 35 -2.17 1.52 9.40
CA LEU A 35 -2.30 0.13 8.95
C LEU A 35 -3.48 0.05 7.99
N ALA A 36 -3.19 -0.19 6.72
CA ALA A 36 -4.20 -0.50 5.72
C ALA A 36 -4.53 -1.99 5.81
N ALA A 37 -5.81 -2.31 5.98
CA ALA A 37 -6.33 -3.66 6.03
C ALA A 37 -7.67 -3.74 5.28
N GLU A 38 -7.92 -4.90 4.68
CA GLU A 38 -9.18 -5.23 4.03
C GLU A 38 -10.15 -5.88 5.05
N ASP A 39 -11.45 -5.79 4.83
CA ASP A 39 -12.50 -6.23 5.77
C ASP A 39 -12.75 -7.75 5.77
N ASP A 40 -12.23 -8.47 4.78
CA ASP A 40 -12.37 -9.92 4.60
C ASP A 40 -11.14 -10.71 5.09
N TRP A 41 -10.46 -10.19 6.11
CA TRP A 41 -9.29 -10.80 6.72
C TRP A 41 -9.37 -10.91 8.24
N LEU A 42 -8.93 -12.05 8.75
CA LEU A 42 -8.74 -12.26 10.18
C LEU A 42 -7.27 -12.06 10.54
N LEU A 43 -7.01 -11.20 11.51
CA LEU A 43 -5.67 -11.08 12.09
C LEU A 43 -5.38 -12.29 12.98
N CYS A 44 -4.19 -12.87 12.88
CA CYS A 44 -3.82 -13.99 13.74
C CYS A 44 -3.78 -13.59 15.23
N PRO A 45 -3.93 -14.53 16.17
CA PRO A 45 -3.71 -14.24 17.59
C PRO A 45 -2.34 -13.59 17.81
N HIS A 46 -2.31 -12.49 18.56
CA HIS A 46 -1.11 -11.65 18.78
C HIS A 46 -0.57 -10.95 17.52
N GLY A 47 -1.33 -10.91 16.41
CA GLY A 47 -0.88 -10.29 15.16
C GLY A 47 -0.53 -8.81 15.31
N LEU A 48 -1.25 -8.05 16.16
CA LEU A 48 -0.89 -6.65 16.44
C LEU A 48 0.47 -6.53 17.15
N LEU A 49 0.80 -7.46 18.05
CA LEU A 49 2.11 -7.49 18.71
C LEU A 49 3.21 -7.83 17.71
N ALA A 50 2.94 -8.74 16.78
CA ALA A 50 3.86 -9.05 15.69
C ALA A 50 4.07 -7.82 14.79
N ILE A 51 3.00 -7.14 14.37
CA ILE A 51 3.10 -5.90 13.56
C ILE A 51 3.90 -4.83 14.31
N LEU A 52 3.65 -4.62 15.60
CA LEU A 52 4.41 -3.66 16.41
C LEU A 52 5.90 -4.02 16.48
N HIS A 53 6.23 -5.31 16.63
CA HIS A 53 7.61 -5.78 16.58
C HIS A 53 8.26 -5.48 15.22
N LEU A 54 7.56 -5.76 14.12
CA LEU A 54 8.05 -5.51 12.77
C LEU A 54 8.28 -4.02 12.49
N VAL A 55 7.38 -3.15 12.97
CA VAL A 55 7.54 -1.70 12.89
C VAL A 55 8.79 -1.25 13.63
N ARG A 56 9.00 -1.71 14.87
CA ARG A 56 10.19 -1.38 15.66
C ARG A 56 11.47 -1.83 14.97
N THR A 57 11.48 -3.05 14.44
CA THR A 57 12.61 -3.60 13.69
C THR A 57 12.87 -2.80 12.40
N ALA A 58 11.83 -2.45 11.64
CA ALA A 58 11.97 -1.62 10.44
C ALA A 58 12.57 -0.25 10.77
N SER A 59 12.04 0.43 11.80
CA SER A 59 12.54 1.72 12.26
C SER A 59 13.98 1.68 12.77
N ALA A 60 14.38 0.59 13.45
CA ALA A 60 15.74 0.41 13.91
C ALA A 60 16.75 0.17 12.77
N LEU A 61 16.33 -0.52 11.70
CA LEU A 61 17.18 -0.83 10.55
C LEU A 61 17.29 0.33 9.56
N ASP A 62 16.20 1.05 9.35
CA ASP A 62 16.14 2.22 8.46
C ASP A 62 15.07 3.19 8.96
N PRO A 63 15.40 4.28 9.68
CA PRO A 63 14.40 5.22 10.19
C PRO A 63 13.60 5.92 9.09
N ARG A 64 14.04 5.82 7.83
CA ARG A 64 13.41 6.41 6.65
C ARG A 64 12.60 5.39 5.83
N TRP A 65 12.31 4.20 6.36
CA TRP A 65 11.44 3.23 5.66
C TRP A 65 10.11 3.86 5.24
N ILE A 66 9.56 3.41 4.11
CA ILE A 66 8.36 4.02 3.48
C ILE A 66 7.11 3.18 3.64
N ALA A 67 7.26 1.86 3.58
CA ALA A 67 6.17 0.92 3.76
C ALA A 67 6.69 -0.41 4.33
N LEU A 68 5.86 -1.05 5.13
CA LEU A 68 6.11 -2.36 5.73
C LEU A 68 4.91 -3.27 5.46
N ARG A 69 5.11 -4.36 4.72
CA ARG A 69 4.07 -5.33 4.40
C ARG A 69 4.12 -6.53 5.34
N CYS A 70 2.97 -6.88 5.89
CA CYS A 70 2.76 -8.05 6.75
C CYS A 70 1.69 -9.03 6.20
N SER A 71 1.18 -8.77 4.99
CA SER A 71 0.27 -9.65 4.25
C SER A 71 0.54 -9.66 2.74
N TYR A 72 -0.45 -10.04 1.93
CA TYR A 72 -0.45 -9.91 0.48
C TYR A 72 -1.65 -9.10 -0.03
N GLY A 73 -1.72 -8.85 -1.34
CA GLY A 73 -2.67 -7.89 -1.91
C GLY A 73 -2.41 -6.48 -1.39
N PHE A 74 -3.50 -5.74 -1.16
CA PHE A 74 -3.49 -4.42 -0.54
C PHE A 74 -3.64 -4.49 0.99
N ASN A 75 -4.03 -5.65 1.52
CA ASN A 75 -4.10 -5.93 2.95
C ASN A 75 -2.73 -5.90 3.66
N GLY A 76 -2.75 -5.53 4.95
CA GLY A 76 -1.61 -5.63 5.85
C GLY A 76 -0.42 -4.77 5.44
N ILE A 77 -0.66 -3.55 4.99
CA ILE A 77 0.39 -2.58 4.65
C ILE A 77 0.44 -1.51 5.74
N VAL A 78 1.58 -1.41 6.43
CA VAL A 78 1.87 -0.31 7.35
C VAL A 78 2.57 0.81 6.60
N LEU A 79 2.06 2.03 6.73
CA LEU A 79 2.55 3.24 6.10
C LEU A 79 2.91 4.27 7.19
N ARG A 80 3.84 5.18 6.89
CA ARG A 80 4.02 6.39 7.70
C ARG A 80 2.91 7.36 7.32
N ALA A 81 2.27 7.97 8.31
CA ALA A 81 1.19 8.93 8.06
C ALA A 81 1.63 10.08 7.15
N ALA A 82 2.87 10.55 7.31
CA ALA A 82 3.48 11.60 6.47
C ALA A 82 3.61 11.23 4.98
N ASP A 83 3.59 9.94 4.63
CA ASP A 83 3.72 9.47 3.24
C ASP A 83 2.37 9.24 2.55
N VAL A 84 1.27 9.21 3.31
CA VAL A 84 -0.09 8.95 2.82
C VAL A 84 -0.49 9.94 1.72
N PRO A 85 -0.24 11.27 1.83
CA PRO A 85 -0.57 12.20 0.75
C PRO A 85 0.07 11.84 -0.60
N SER A 86 1.35 11.43 -0.58
CA SER A 86 2.05 11.03 -1.81
C SER A 86 1.47 9.75 -2.40
N LEU A 87 1.14 8.76 -1.56
CA LEU A 87 0.50 7.54 -2.03
C LEU A 87 -0.90 7.81 -2.61
N ARG A 88 -1.71 8.62 -1.93
CA ARG A 88 -3.05 9.02 -2.39
C ARG A 88 -2.98 9.66 -3.78
N GLU A 89 -2.09 10.63 -3.97
CA GLU A 89 -1.89 11.30 -5.25
C GLU A 89 -1.45 10.31 -6.34
N HIS A 90 -0.55 9.39 -6.00
CA HIS A 90 -0.11 8.35 -6.93
C HIS A 90 -1.27 7.44 -7.35
N LEU A 91 -2.11 6.99 -6.42
CA LEU A 91 -3.29 6.17 -6.70
C LEU A 91 -4.29 6.89 -7.60
N ALA A 92 -4.63 8.13 -7.26
CA ALA A 92 -5.59 8.93 -8.03
C ALA A 92 -5.10 9.16 -9.47
N ALA A 93 -3.85 9.59 -9.64
CA ALA A 93 -3.26 9.92 -10.94
C ALA A 93 -3.10 8.70 -11.87
N HIS A 94 -2.97 7.50 -11.31
CA HIS A 94 -2.65 6.29 -12.09
C HIS A 94 -3.74 5.20 -12.02
N SER A 95 -4.92 5.53 -11.48
CA SER A 95 -6.07 4.62 -11.28
C SER A 95 -6.50 3.82 -12.52
N THR A 96 -6.27 4.35 -13.72
CA THR A 96 -6.64 3.70 -14.99
C THR A 96 -5.58 2.74 -15.53
N ARG A 97 -4.38 2.72 -14.93
CA ARG A 97 -3.23 1.96 -15.43
C ARG A 97 -3.13 0.55 -14.85
N ARG A 98 -3.32 0.41 -13.54
CA ARG A 98 -3.15 -0.85 -12.81
C ARG A 98 -4.10 -0.93 -11.60
N PRO A 99 -4.38 -2.15 -11.10
CA PRO A 99 -5.03 -2.34 -9.81
C PRO A 99 -4.28 -1.66 -8.65
N PRO A 100 -4.96 -1.35 -7.52
CA PRO A 100 -4.41 -0.52 -6.45
C PRO A 100 -3.19 -1.15 -5.76
N ASP A 101 -3.16 -2.46 -5.56
CA ASP A 101 -2.02 -3.17 -4.98
C ASP A 101 -0.76 -3.06 -5.86
N HIS A 102 -0.92 -3.12 -7.19
CA HIS A 102 0.16 -2.88 -8.14
C HIS A 102 0.64 -1.43 -8.14
N LEU A 103 -0.27 -0.46 -7.99
CA LEU A 103 0.08 0.96 -7.90
C LEU A 103 0.84 1.28 -6.60
N VAL A 104 0.50 0.62 -5.50
CA VAL A 104 1.23 0.79 -4.23
C VAL A 104 2.64 0.24 -4.35
N TYR A 105 2.80 -0.94 -4.95
CA TYR A 105 4.12 -1.47 -5.27
C TYR A 105 4.91 -0.53 -6.18
N GLU A 106 4.28 -0.02 -7.22
CA GLU A 106 4.88 0.92 -8.15
C GLU A 106 5.38 2.20 -7.45
N TRP A 107 4.59 2.73 -6.52
CA TRP A 107 4.91 3.91 -5.72
C TRP A 107 6.17 3.72 -4.86
N PHE A 108 6.19 2.70 -3.99
CA PHE A 108 7.34 2.52 -3.08
C PHE A 108 8.58 1.95 -3.79
N SER A 109 8.42 1.25 -4.92
CA SER A 109 9.56 0.70 -5.67
C SER A 109 10.18 1.70 -6.66
N GLY A 110 9.48 2.82 -6.93
CA GLY A 110 9.84 3.79 -7.97
C GLY A 110 9.82 3.20 -9.38
N GLU A 111 9.11 2.09 -9.60
CA GLU A 111 9.08 1.38 -10.89
C GLU A 111 8.61 2.29 -12.03
N TRP A 112 7.55 3.08 -11.80
CA TRP A 112 7.00 3.98 -12.81
C TRP A 112 8.01 4.99 -13.31
N HIS A 113 8.72 5.63 -12.39
CA HIS A 113 9.71 6.66 -12.71
C HIS A 113 10.79 6.12 -13.65
N ARG A 114 11.26 4.89 -13.39
CA ARG A 114 12.22 4.19 -14.25
C ARG A 114 11.62 3.83 -15.61
N LYS A 115 10.43 3.22 -15.64
CA LYS A 115 9.77 2.77 -16.88
C LYS A 115 9.37 3.93 -17.78
N ALA A 116 8.87 5.03 -17.21
CA ALA A 116 8.44 6.23 -17.93
C ALA A 116 9.58 7.22 -18.20
N ARG A 117 10.82 6.93 -17.75
CA ARG A 117 12.01 7.79 -17.91
C ARG A 117 11.76 9.23 -17.43
N LEU A 118 11.05 9.37 -16.32
CA LEU A 118 10.74 10.68 -15.76
C LEU A 118 12.02 11.33 -15.18
N PRO A 119 12.22 12.65 -15.38
CA PRO A 119 13.36 13.35 -14.80
C PRO A 119 13.22 13.47 -13.28
N GLY A 120 14.35 13.44 -12.57
CA GLY A 120 14.38 13.50 -11.10
C GLY A 120 14.34 12.13 -10.42
N LEU A 121 14.34 12.14 -9.09
CA LEU A 121 14.26 10.93 -8.27
C LEU A 121 12.79 10.63 -7.89
N PRO A 122 12.38 9.35 -7.87
CA PRO A 122 11.05 8.99 -7.35
C PRO A 122 10.93 9.38 -5.87
N TYR A 123 9.70 9.60 -5.40
CA TYR A 123 9.43 9.95 -4.00
C TYR A 123 10.07 9.00 -2.98
N ALA A 124 10.05 7.69 -3.28
CA ALA A 124 10.63 6.65 -2.43
C ALA A 124 12.17 6.50 -2.54
N ALA A 125 12.86 7.35 -3.30
CA ALA A 125 14.29 7.21 -3.54
C ALA A 125 15.12 7.19 -2.25
N GLY A 126 15.96 6.16 -2.12
CA GLY A 126 16.82 5.98 -0.95
C GLY A 126 16.11 5.54 0.32
N ARG A 127 14.83 5.13 0.24
CA ARG A 127 14.03 4.63 1.37
C ARG A 127 13.78 3.15 1.21
N SER A 128 13.84 2.38 2.31
CA SER A 128 13.51 0.96 2.23
C SER A 128 12.00 0.70 2.27
N TYR A 129 11.57 -0.25 1.46
CA TYR A 129 10.32 -0.98 1.65
C TYR A 129 10.66 -2.34 2.27
N ARG A 130 9.89 -2.77 3.26
CA ARG A 130 10.14 -4.01 4.00
C ARG A 130 8.94 -4.94 3.83
N ALA A 131 9.21 -6.23 3.68
CA ALA A 131 8.18 -7.26 3.65
C ALA A 131 8.52 -8.33 4.68
N TYR A 132 7.57 -8.66 5.52
CA TYR A 132 7.72 -9.78 6.44
C TYR A 132 7.55 -11.09 5.70
N ARG A 133 8.40 -12.08 6.04
CA ARG A 133 8.40 -13.39 5.40
C ARG A 133 7.10 -14.16 5.62
N HIS A 134 6.44 -13.94 6.76
CA HIS A 134 5.23 -14.66 7.14
C HIS A 134 4.00 -13.76 6.98
N ASN A 135 2.87 -14.37 6.64
CA ASN A 135 1.59 -13.66 6.63
C ASN A 135 1.00 -13.69 8.05
N VAL A 136 0.68 -12.52 8.60
CA VAL A 136 0.00 -12.41 9.91
C VAL A 136 -1.51 -12.34 9.79
N TRP A 137 -2.03 -12.45 8.57
CA TRP A 137 -3.46 -12.37 8.26
C TRP A 137 -3.91 -13.67 7.57
N TYR A 138 -5.16 -14.03 7.84
CA TYR A 138 -5.85 -15.16 7.23
C TYR A 138 -7.03 -14.65 6.41
N HIS A 139 -6.99 -14.90 5.10
CA HIS A 139 -8.03 -14.44 4.18
C HIS A 139 -9.25 -15.33 4.30
N ILE A 140 -10.42 -14.74 4.54
CA ILE A 140 -11.70 -15.46 4.65
C ILE A 140 -12.63 -15.21 3.45
N GLY A 141 -12.24 -14.32 2.53
CA GLY A 141 -12.95 -14.09 1.29
C GLY A 141 -12.70 -15.19 0.26
N HIS A 142 -13.77 -15.75 -0.31
CA HIS A 142 -13.64 -16.81 -1.34
C HIS A 142 -13.81 -16.29 -2.78
N VAL A 143 -14.51 -15.17 -2.96
CA VAL A 143 -14.80 -14.60 -4.28
C VAL A 143 -14.61 -13.09 -4.21
N SER A 144 -13.69 -12.57 -5.03
CA SER A 144 -13.57 -11.13 -5.21
C SER A 144 -14.74 -10.61 -6.03
N THR A 145 -15.42 -9.59 -5.49
CA THR A 145 -16.45 -8.81 -6.22
C THR A 145 -15.88 -8.08 -7.43
N LEU A 146 -14.55 -7.96 -7.53
CA LEU A 146 -13.84 -7.18 -8.54
C LEU A 146 -12.92 -8.03 -9.44
N SER A 147 -13.05 -9.36 -9.40
CA SER A 147 -12.19 -10.31 -10.13
C SER A 147 -11.80 -9.82 -11.54
N GLN A 148 -10.49 -9.78 -11.82
CA GLN A 148 -9.96 -9.56 -13.16
C GLN A 148 -9.38 -10.88 -13.70
N PRO A 149 -9.61 -11.20 -14.99
CA PRO A 149 -9.03 -12.38 -15.62
C PRO A 149 -7.54 -12.20 -15.94
#